data_AF-A0A2N1MGB6-F1
#
_entry.id   AF-A0A2N1MGB6-F1
#
_cell.length_a   1.000
_cell.length_b   1.000
_cell.length_c   1.000
_cell.angle_alpha   90.00
_cell.angle_beta   90.00
_cell.angle_gamma   90.00
#
_symmetry.space_group_name_H-M   'P 1'
#
loop_
_entity.id
_entity.type
_entity.pdbx_description
1 polymer ?
#
loop_
_entity_poly.entity_id
_entity_poly.type
_entity_poly.pdbx_seq_one_letter_code
_entity_poly.pdbx_strand_id
1 'polypeptide(L)'
;MSKKCHFTSKLLGIGLISPTLHYAPKFKYKDLIQELGVASSTITNARKHARLYGPGASPINKIKRKVQRLSNVQEEQFTIFFQDRENVAMSSYHIDAKTGLPVLYLRDQKSELWNKFTETYPNGMKRSTFMARLKNSTNLKYRDDLGGLCQICNDYGFEVFENLANIIRDNFKDKTIMVS
;
A
#
# COMPACT_ATOMS: atom_id res chain seq x y z
N MET A 1 -51.09 -22.15 0.30
CA MET A 1 -50.13 -21.42 -0.57
C MET A 1 -48.70 -21.78 -0.21
N SER A 2 -48.16 -22.68 -1.04
CA SER A 2 -46.76 -23.02 -1.34
C SER A 2 -45.60 -22.42 -0.52
N LYS A 3 -45.08 -23.19 0.45
CA LYS A 3 -43.74 -22.95 1.04
C LYS A 3 -42.58 -23.33 0.10
N LYS A 4 -42.87 -23.67 -1.17
CA LYS A 4 -41.86 -24.10 -2.17
C LYS A 4 -41.12 -22.95 -2.86
N CYS A 5 -41.66 -21.73 -2.87
CA CYS A 5 -41.23 -20.70 -3.83
C CYS A 5 -40.02 -19.83 -3.44
N HIS A 6 -39.26 -20.13 -2.38
CA HIS A 6 -38.10 -19.29 -2.01
C HIS A 6 -36.74 -19.98 -1.99
N PHE A 7 -36.67 -21.28 -2.29
CA PHE A 7 -35.40 -22.03 -2.26
C PHE A 7 -34.70 -22.09 -3.62
N THR A 8 -35.41 -21.78 -4.70
CA THR A 8 -34.97 -21.96 -6.09
C THR A 8 -34.70 -20.63 -6.78
N SER A 9 -33.68 -19.90 -6.33
CA SER A 9 -33.05 -18.90 -7.20
C SER A 9 -31.52 -18.97 -7.07
N LYS A 10 -30.90 -19.52 -8.14
CA LYS A 10 -29.48 -19.47 -8.48
C LYS A 10 -28.50 -20.20 -7.53
N LEU A 11 -28.36 -21.50 -7.78
CA LEU A 11 -27.15 -22.29 -7.47
C LEU A 11 -26.41 -22.71 -8.76
N LEU A 12 -26.44 -21.85 -9.78
CA LEU A 12 -25.66 -22.03 -11.01
C LEU A 12 -24.74 -20.83 -11.17
N GLY A 13 -23.45 -21.07 -10.97
CA GLY A 13 -22.37 -20.13 -11.23
C GLY A 13 -21.85 -19.41 -9.98
N ILE A 14 -20.59 -19.68 -9.65
CA ILE A 14 -19.68 -18.87 -8.83
C ILE A 14 -19.88 -19.01 -7.31
N GLY A 15 -18.99 -19.78 -6.67
CA GLY A 15 -18.19 -19.37 -5.50
C GLY A 15 -18.85 -18.74 -4.26
N LEU A 16 -20.18 -18.77 -4.11
CA LEU A 16 -20.88 -18.13 -3.01
C LEU A 16 -21.71 -19.17 -2.28
N ILE A 17 -21.19 -19.62 -1.14
CA ILE A 17 -21.98 -20.32 -0.13
C ILE A 17 -23.04 -19.32 0.33
N SER A 18 -24.26 -19.49 -0.21
CA SER A 18 -25.36 -18.55 -0.03
C SER A 18 -25.68 -18.33 1.46
N PRO A 19 -26.04 -17.09 1.89
CA PRO A 19 -26.44 -16.78 3.27
C PRO A 19 -27.58 -17.66 3.83
N THR A 20 -28.31 -18.35 2.97
CA THR A 20 -29.45 -19.19 3.31
C THR A 20 -29.06 -20.57 3.87
N LEU A 21 -27.79 -20.97 3.80
CA LEU A 21 -27.36 -22.29 4.30
C LEU A 21 -27.40 -22.41 5.84
N HIS A 22 -27.56 -21.30 6.56
CA HIS A 22 -27.78 -21.30 8.00
C HIS A 22 -29.00 -22.15 8.41
N TYR A 23 -30.03 -22.23 7.56
CA TYR A 23 -31.24 -23.03 7.81
C TYR A 23 -31.12 -24.49 7.33
N ALA A 24 -30.09 -24.83 6.56
CA ALA A 24 -29.88 -26.18 6.03
C ALA A 24 -29.80 -27.31 7.09
N PRO A 25 -29.39 -27.09 8.36
CA PRO A 25 -29.44 -28.13 9.39
C PRO A 25 -30.88 -28.56 9.75
N LYS A 26 -31.89 -27.70 9.51
CA LYS A 26 -33.29 -27.98 9.86
C LYS A 26 -34.01 -28.89 8.85
N PHE A 27 -33.40 -29.16 7.70
CA PHE A 27 -33.96 -29.99 6.64
C PHE A 27 -33.33 -31.39 6.64
N LYS A 28 -34.10 -32.40 6.21
CA LYS A 28 -33.59 -33.77 6.09
C LYS A 28 -32.66 -33.88 4.88
N TYR A 29 -31.67 -34.77 4.95
CA TYR A 29 -30.72 -34.99 3.86
C TYR A 29 -31.40 -35.36 2.54
N LYS A 30 -32.41 -36.23 2.59
CA LYS A 30 -33.15 -36.68 1.40
C LYS A 30 -33.80 -35.51 0.63
N ASP A 31 -34.39 -34.56 1.34
CA ASP A 31 -35.07 -33.41 0.74
C ASP A 31 -34.04 -32.48 0.09
N LEU A 32 -32.89 -32.28 0.76
CA LEU A 32 -31.78 -31.49 0.22
C LEU A 32 -31.12 -32.11 -1.00
N ILE A 33 -30.94 -33.43 -1.03
CA ILE A 33 -30.36 -34.14 -2.19
C ILE A 33 -31.31 -34.01 -3.39
N GLN A 34 -32.61 -34.20 -3.16
CA GLN A 34 -33.61 -34.13 -4.22
C GLN A 34 -33.78 -32.72 -4.80
N GLU A 35 -33.83 -31.69 -3.95
CA GLU A 35 -34.05 -30.30 -4.39
C GLU A 35 -32.78 -29.65 -4.97
N LEU A 36 -31.59 -29.98 -4.44
CA LEU A 36 -30.33 -29.38 -4.89
C LEU A 36 -29.62 -30.20 -5.97
N GLY A 37 -29.98 -31.47 -6.16
CA GLY A 37 -29.31 -32.36 -7.12
C GLY A 37 -27.83 -32.61 -6.81
N VAL A 38 -27.42 -32.50 -5.55
CA VAL A 38 -26.02 -32.66 -5.12
C VAL A 38 -25.80 -33.93 -4.31
N ALA A 39 -24.58 -34.44 -4.33
CA ALA A 39 -24.18 -35.58 -3.51
C ALA A 39 -24.28 -35.27 -1.99
N SER A 40 -24.57 -36.31 -1.20
CA SER A 40 -24.65 -36.22 0.27
C SER A 40 -23.35 -35.71 0.92
N SER A 41 -22.20 -36.03 0.33
CA SER A 41 -20.88 -35.52 0.75
C SER A 41 -20.79 -34.00 0.65
N THR A 42 -21.32 -33.39 -0.41
CA THR A 42 -21.36 -31.94 -0.61
C THR A 42 -22.20 -31.25 0.46
N ILE A 43 -23.36 -31.81 0.81
CA ILE A 43 -24.22 -31.29 1.90
C ILE A 43 -23.50 -31.39 3.24
N THR A 44 -22.79 -32.49 3.49
CA THR A 44 -22.01 -32.71 4.70
C THR A 44 -20.90 -31.66 4.83
N ASN A 45 -20.15 -31.40 3.76
CA ASN A 45 -19.09 -30.40 3.72
C ASN A 45 -19.63 -28.98 3.91
N ALA A 46 -20.75 -28.66 3.26
CA ALA A 46 -21.38 -27.35 3.38
C ALA A 46 -21.91 -27.11 4.81
N ARG A 47 -22.47 -28.13 5.47
CA ARG A 47 -22.86 -28.06 6.89
C ARG A 47 -21.66 -27.88 7.81
N LYS A 48 -20.55 -28.59 7.57
CA LYS A 48 -19.30 -28.40 8.33
C LYS A 48 -18.79 -26.97 8.19
N HIS A 49 -18.77 -26.45 6.96
CA HIS A 49 -18.34 -25.08 6.69
C HIS A 49 -19.24 -24.05 7.40
N ALA A 50 -20.57 -24.21 7.33
CA ALA A 50 -21.50 -23.31 8.01
C ALA A 50 -21.35 -23.33 9.54
N ARG A 51 -20.98 -24.47 10.13
CA ARG A 51 -20.70 -24.57 11.58
C ARG A 51 -19.40 -23.88 11.98
N LEU A 52 -18.37 -23.96 11.12
CA LEU A 52 -17.04 -23.41 11.41
C LEU A 52 -16.93 -21.91 11.09
N TYR A 53 -17.62 -21.45 10.05
CA TYR A 53 -17.45 -20.12 9.47
C TYR A 53 -18.76 -19.35 9.26
N GLY A 54 -19.90 -19.95 9.57
CA GLY A 54 -21.21 -19.32 9.36
C GLY A 54 -21.64 -18.39 10.50
N PRO A 55 -22.78 -17.70 10.34
CA PRO A 55 -23.36 -16.84 11.37
C PRO A 55 -23.62 -17.62 12.66
N GLY A 56 -23.07 -17.15 13.78
CA GLY A 56 -23.15 -17.81 15.09
C GLY A 56 -22.03 -18.80 15.39
N ALA A 57 -21.09 -19.03 14.47
CA ALA A 57 -19.87 -19.79 14.75
C ALA A 57 -18.97 -19.02 15.73
N SER A 58 -18.20 -19.76 16.54
CA SER A 58 -17.23 -19.16 17.47
C SER A 58 -16.26 -18.26 16.71
N PRO A 59 -15.91 -17.07 17.25
CA PRO A 59 -14.94 -16.19 16.61
C PRO A 59 -13.65 -16.94 16.34
N ILE A 60 -13.17 -16.89 15.09
CA ILE A 60 -11.85 -17.40 14.74
C ILE A 60 -10.83 -16.63 15.58
N ASN A 61 -10.03 -17.33 16.38
CA ASN A 61 -8.94 -16.74 17.14
C ASN A 61 -7.86 -16.25 16.18
N LYS A 62 -8.04 -15.03 15.66
CA LYS A 62 -7.04 -14.37 14.83
C LYS A 62 -5.85 -14.04 15.71
N ILE A 63 -4.67 -14.48 15.30
CA ILE A 63 -3.42 -14.07 15.96
C ILE A 63 -3.39 -12.54 15.99
N LYS A 64 -3.35 -11.97 17.20
CA LYS A 64 -3.21 -10.52 17.38
C LYS A 64 -1.86 -10.11 16.82
N ARG A 65 -1.84 -9.56 15.61
CA ARG A 65 -0.62 -9.04 14.99
C ARG A 65 -0.18 -7.82 15.78
N LYS A 66 0.93 -7.94 16.51
CA LYS A 66 1.64 -6.78 17.05
C LYS A 66 2.34 -6.08 15.89
N VAL A 67 1.83 -4.92 15.48
CA VAL A 67 2.54 -4.06 14.53
C VAL A 67 3.51 -3.22 15.35
N GLN A 68 4.81 -3.45 15.17
CA GLN A 68 5.81 -2.55 15.73
C GLN A 68 5.84 -1.26 14.89
N ARG A 69 5.83 -0.11 15.57
CA ARG A 69 6.08 1.18 14.93
C ARG A 69 7.51 1.22 14.40
N LEU A 70 7.72 2.00 13.35
CA LEU A 70 9.06 2.28 12.84
C LEU A 70 9.90 2.92 13.95
N SER A 71 11.17 2.52 14.08
CA SER A 71 12.06 3.19 15.03
C SER A 71 12.42 4.58 14.52
N ASN A 72 12.74 5.51 15.44
CA ASN A 72 13.15 6.87 15.06
C ASN A 72 14.37 6.86 14.14
N VAL A 73 15.34 5.98 14.39
CA VAL A 73 16.54 5.81 13.56
C VAL A 73 16.18 5.41 12.12
N GLN A 74 15.25 4.48 11.96
CA GLN A 74 14.80 4.04 10.64
C GLN A 74 14.05 5.15 9.89
N GLU A 75 13.25 5.96 10.59
CA GLU A 75 12.57 7.11 10.00
C GLU A 75 13.57 8.20 9.56
N GLU A 76 14.60 8.44 10.36
CA GLU A 76 15.66 9.40 10.05
C GLU A 76 16.47 8.95 8.83
N GLN A 77 16.89 7.68 8.77
CA GLN A 77 17.55 7.10 7.59
C GLN A 77 16.71 7.25 6.33
N PHE A 78 15.41 6.99 6.42
CA PHE A 78 14.47 7.17 5.30
C PHE A 78 14.42 8.64 4.86
N THR A 79 14.34 9.56 5.82
CA THR A 79 14.25 10.99 5.55
C THR A 79 15.52 11.50 4.88
N ILE A 80 16.70 11.14 5.41
CA ILE A 80 18.00 11.52 4.85
C ILE A 80 18.15 10.98 3.42
N PHE A 81 17.79 9.70 3.20
CA PHE A 81 17.88 9.09 1.88
C PHE A 81 17.07 9.84 0.80
N PHE A 82 15.87 10.32 1.17
CA PHE A 82 15.00 11.08 0.27
C PHE A 82 15.23 12.59 0.31
N GLN A 83 16.24 13.08 1.03
CA GLN A 83 16.77 14.44 0.86
C GLN A 83 17.86 14.50 -0.22
N ASP A 84 18.45 13.35 -0.54
CA ASP A 84 19.49 13.22 -1.56
C ASP A 84 18.92 13.44 -2.98
N ARG A 85 19.56 14.35 -3.72
CA ARG A 85 19.19 14.73 -5.08
C ARG A 85 19.43 13.61 -6.10
N GLU A 86 20.29 12.66 -5.78
CA GLU A 86 20.51 11.47 -6.61
C GLU A 86 19.29 10.54 -6.60
N ASN A 87 18.52 10.55 -5.52
CA ASN A 87 17.36 9.68 -5.36
C ASN A 87 16.04 10.38 -5.71
N VAL A 88 15.97 11.71 -5.57
CA VAL A 88 14.78 12.52 -5.85
C VAL A 88 15.06 13.84 -6.54
N ALA A 89 14.11 14.29 -7.34
CA ALA A 89 14.05 15.66 -7.86
C ALA A 89 12.99 16.46 -7.08
N MET A 90 13.36 17.63 -6.57
CA MET A 90 12.44 18.50 -5.85
C MET A 90 11.62 19.34 -6.84
N SER A 91 10.31 19.39 -6.69
CA SER A 91 9.48 20.31 -7.48
C SER A 91 9.77 21.76 -7.10
N SER A 92 9.89 22.63 -8.09
CA SER A 92 10.01 24.08 -7.88
C SER A 92 8.65 24.78 -7.70
N TYR A 93 7.54 24.14 -8.06
CA TYR A 93 6.22 24.78 -8.12
C TYR A 93 5.09 23.94 -7.50
N HIS A 94 5.29 22.64 -7.30
CA HIS A 94 4.33 21.79 -6.59
C HIS A 94 4.73 21.62 -5.13
N ILE A 95 3.81 22.00 -4.25
CA ILE A 95 3.93 21.86 -2.80
C ILE A 95 2.85 20.87 -2.34
N ASP A 96 3.21 19.98 -1.42
CA ASP A 96 2.24 19.09 -0.78
C ASP A 96 1.34 19.92 0.14
N ALA A 97 0.05 20.02 -0.21
CA ALA A 97 -0.93 20.84 0.51
C ALA A 97 -1.05 20.49 2.00
N LYS A 98 -0.69 19.27 2.42
CA LYS A 98 -0.74 18.85 3.82
C LYS A 98 0.44 19.33 4.65
N THR A 99 1.64 19.31 4.07
CA THR A 99 2.88 19.57 4.80
C THR A 99 3.45 20.95 4.50
N GLY A 100 3.05 21.59 3.41
CA GLY A 100 3.65 22.83 2.93
C GLY A 100 5.05 22.64 2.36
N LEU A 101 5.53 21.40 2.23
CA LEU A 101 6.85 21.09 1.70
C LEU A 101 6.79 20.81 0.19
N PRO A 102 7.88 21.08 -0.56
CA PRO A 102 7.96 20.72 -1.96
C PRO A 102 7.69 19.23 -2.19
N VAL A 103 6.96 18.93 -3.26
CA VAL A 103 6.80 17.55 -3.73
C VAL A 103 8.13 17.05 -4.27
N LEU A 104 8.52 15.84 -3.88
CA LEU A 104 9.75 15.18 -4.33
C LEU A 104 9.37 14.04 -5.30
N TYR A 105 9.92 14.09 -6.50
CA TYR A 105 9.73 13.08 -7.52
C TYR A 105 10.86 12.06 -7.49
N LEU A 106 10.50 10.78 -7.47
CA LEU A 106 11.46 9.68 -7.49
C LEU A 106 12.21 9.67 -8.83
N ARG A 107 13.55 9.65 -8.79
CA ARG A 107 14.37 9.59 -10.02
C ARG A 107 14.38 8.20 -10.65
N ASP A 108 14.33 7.17 -9.82
CA ASP A 108 14.40 5.77 -10.24
C ASP A 108 13.13 4.97 -9.92
N GLN A 109 13.10 3.74 -10.43
CA GLN A 109 12.11 2.76 -10.01
C GLN A 109 12.26 2.43 -8.52
N LYS A 110 11.14 2.09 -7.88
CA LYS A 110 11.09 1.75 -6.45
C LYS A 110 12.04 0.60 -6.08
N SER A 111 12.26 -0.34 -7.00
CA SER A 111 13.21 -1.45 -6.84
C SER A 111 14.64 -0.96 -6.70
N GLU A 112 15.09 -0.04 -7.55
CA GLU A 112 16.46 0.46 -7.51
C GLU A 112 16.71 1.41 -6.35
N LEU A 113 15.73 2.25 -6.02
CA LEU A 113 15.80 3.07 -4.80
C LEU A 113 15.91 2.19 -3.55
N TRP A 114 15.25 1.04 -3.53
CA TRP A 114 15.41 0.08 -2.45
C TRP A 114 16.82 -0.54 -2.42
N ASN A 115 17.38 -0.92 -3.57
CA ASN A 115 18.72 -1.50 -3.64
C ASN A 115 19.76 -0.49 -3.11
N LYS A 116 19.72 0.76 -3.60
CA LYS A 116 20.53 1.87 -3.11
C LYS A 116 20.36 2.08 -1.60
N PHE A 117 19.11 2.10 -1.11
CA PHE A 117 18.84 2.25 0.33
C PHE A 117 19.47 1.15 1.17
N THR A 118 19.40 -0.11 0.72
CA THR A 118 20.02 -1.23 1.45
C THR A 118 21.54 -1.22 1.43
N GLU A 119 22.13 -0.70 0.37
CA GLU A 119 23.59 -0.52 0.29
C GLU A 119 24.05 0.58 1.26
N THR A 120 23.31 1.70 1.34
CA THR A 120 23.60 2.79 2.27
C THR A 120 23.33 2.41 3.73
N TYR A 121 22.24 1.68 3.99
CA TYR A 121 21.77 1.32 5.32
C TYR A 121 21.50 -0.19 5.42
N PRO A 122 22.54 -1.05 5.50
CA PRO A 122 22.38 -2.50 5.53
C PRO A 122 21.60 -3.01 6.75
N ASN A 123 21.68 -2.28 7.87
CA ASN A 123 20.92 -2.54 9.09
C ASN A 123 19.66 -1.66 9.23
N GLY A 124 19.24 -1.02 8.14
CA GLY A 124 18.10 -0.12 8.10
C GLY A 124 16.75 -0.82 8.16
N MET A 125 15.71 -0.14 7.70
CA MET A 125 14.37 -0.73 7.66
C MET A 125 14.26 -1.84 6.60
N LYS A 126 13.34 -2.79 6.83
CA LYS A 126 13.07 -3.88 5.87
C LYS A 126 12.31 -3.39 4.63
N ARG A 127 12.42 -4.13 3.53
CA ARG A 127 11.80 -3.79 2.23
C ARG A 127 10.31 -3.50 2.32
N SER A 128 9.56 -4.35 3.03
CA SER A 128 8.11 -4.19 3.18
C SER A 128 7.76 -2.89 3.91
N THR A 129 8.55 -2.55 4.92
CA THR A 129 8.43 -1.31 5.68
C THR A 129 8.77 -0.09 4.82
N PHE A 130 9.86 -0.15 4.06
CA PHE A 130 10.26 0.89 3.11
C PHE A 130 9.15 1.18 2.09
N MET A 131 8.63 0.13 1.44
CA MET A 131 7.56 0.29 0.43
C MET A 131 6.27 0.82 1.04
N ALA A 132 5.90 0.37 2.25
CA ALA A 132 4.74 0.87 2.96
C ALA A 132 4.91 2.35 3.36
N ARG A 133 6.08 2.72 3.89
CA ARG A 133 6.41 4.09 4.26
C ARG A 133 6.40 5.01 3.04
N LEU A 134 6.98 4.57 1.93
CA LEU A 134 6.99 5.26 0.64
C LEU A 134 5.58 5.46 0.09
N LYS A 135 4.73 4.44 0.13
CA LYS A 135 3.32 4.55 -0.29
C LYS A 135 2.51 5.52 0.56
N ASN A 136 2.83 5.60 1.85
CA ASN A 136 2.16 6.47 2.80
C ASN A 136 2.70 7.92 2.80
N SER A 137 3.83 8.17 2.14
CA SER A 137 4.36 9.53 1.95
C SER A 137 3.46 10.32 1.00
N THR A 138 3.02 11.51 1.44
CA THR A 138 2.18 12.39 0.62
C THR A 138 2.99 13.24 -0.33
N ASN A 139 4.21 13.59 0.08
CA ASN A 139 5.16 14.43 -0.64
C ASN A 139 6.06 13.68 -1.62
N LEU A 140 6.16 12.34 -1.55
CA LEU A 140 6.94 11.53 -2.49
C LEU A 140 6.04 11.04 -3.63
N LYS A 141 6.39 11.34 -4.89
CA LYS A 141 5.60 11.00 -6.08
C LYS A 141 6.42 10.23 -7.11
N TYR A 142 5.77 9.31 -7.81
CA TYR A 142 6.42 8.57 -8.88
C TYR A 142 6.37 9.35 -10.19
N ARG A 143 7.31 9.06 -11.10
CA ARG A 143 7.51 9.80 -12.34
C ARG A 143 6.28 9.81 -13.25
N ASP A 144 5.48 8.76 -13.24
CA ASP A 144 4.24 8.70 -14.05
C ASP A 144 3.17 9.70 -13.59
N ASP A 145 3.29 10.24 -12.36
CA ASP A 145 2.43 11.31 -11.85
C ASP A 145 2.89 12.70 -12.33
N LEU A 146 4.04 12.80 -13.02
CA LEU A 146 4.49 14.02 -13.71
C LEU A 146 3.71 14.14 -15.01
N GLY A 147 2.56 14.80 -14.96
CA GLY A 147 1.81 15.20 -16.15
C GLY A 147 2.60 16.16 -17.07
N GLY A 148 3.66 15.68 -17.72
CA GLY A 148 4.30 16.33 -18.86
C GLY A 148 5.59 17.14 -18.61
N LEU A 149 6.31 16.97 -17.50
CA LEU A 149 7.68 17.52 -17.43
C LEU A 149 8.60 16.67 -18.32
N CYS A 150 8.91 17.18 -19.51
CA CYS A 150 9.82 16.52 -20.44
C CYS A 150 11.23 16.46 -19.85
N GLN A 151 12.01 15.45 -20.25
CA GLN A 151 13.42 15.25 -19.85
C GLN A 151 14.24 16.56 -19.98
N ILE A 152 13.94 17.36 -21.00
CA ILE A 152 14.58 18.65 -21.29
C ILE A 152 14.37 19.67 -20.16
N CYS A 153 13.17 19.75 -19.56
CA CYS A 153 12.92 20.64 -18.43
C CYS A 153 13.65 20.19 -17.15
N ASN A 154 13.91 18.88 -17.02
CA ASN A 154 14.70 18.34 -15.92
C ASN A 154 16.18 18.70 -16.06
N ASP A 155 16.73 18.63 -17.27
CA ASP A 155 18.15 18.86 -17.51
C ASP A 155 18.47 20.37 -17.50
N TYR A 156 17.70 21.19 -18.22
CA TYR A 156 17.94 22.64 -18.32
C TYR A 156 17.39 23.45 -17.14
N GLY A 157 16.31 22.99 -16.50
CA GLY A 157 15.73 23.69 -15.37
C GLY A 157 16.62 23.63 -14.14
N PHE A 158 17.09 22.43 -13.78
CA PHE A 158 17.79 22.23 -12.51
C PHE A 158 19.25 22.68 -12.53
N GLU A 159 20.01 22.44 -13.61
CA GLU A 159 21.43 22.86 -13.68
C GLU A 159 21.60 24.38 -13.51
N VAL A 160 20.71 25.18 -14.11
CA VAL A 160 20.74 26.65 -13.98
C VAL A 160 20.50 27.08 -12.53
N PHE A 161 19.56 26.43 -11.84
CA PHE A 161 19.31 26.72 -10.42
C PHE A 161 20.41 26.19 -9.50
N GLU A 162 21.10 25.09 -9.84
CA GLU A 162 22.25 24.61 -9.08
C GLU A 162 23.42 25.59 -9.13
N ASN A 163 23.73 26.09 -10.32
CA ASN A 163 24.76 27.11 -10.50
C ASN A 163 24.46 28.35 -9.65
N LEU A 164 23.20 28.81 -9.66
CA LEU A 164 22.75 29.93 -8.82
C LEU A 164 22.87 29.62 -7.31
N ALA A 165 22.45 28.43 -6.88
CA ALA A 165 22.53 28.03 -5.48
C ALA A 165 23.98 27.91 -4.98
N ASN A 166 24.90 27.45 -5.84
CA ASN A 166 26.33 27.39 -5.55
C ASN A 166 26.93 28.80 -5.45
N ILE A 167 26.64 29.68 -6.42
CA ILE A 167 27.04 31.09 -6.39
C ILE A 167 26.56 31.78 -5.10
N ILE A 168 25.31 31.56 -4.70
CA ILE A 168 24.75 32.09 -3.45
C ILE A 168 25.55 31.57 -2.25
N ARG A 169 25.77 30.25 -2.16
CA ARG A 169 26.52 29.64 -1.05
C ARG A 169 27.94 30.17 -0.94
N ASP A 170 28.62 30.37 -2.06
CA ASP A 170 30.00 30.85 -2.09
C ASP A 170 30.06 32.33 -1.66
N ASN A 171 29.13 33.17 -2.14
CA ASN A 171 29.02 34.57 -1.71
C ASN A 171 28.67 34.74 -0.22
N PHE A 172 27.94 33.80 0.38
CA PHE A 172 27.61 33.84 1.80
C PHE A 172 28.70 33.22 2.69
N LYS A 173 29.50 32.28 2.18
CA LYS A 173 30.69 31.77 2.87
C LYS A 173 31.76 32.86 3.03
N ASP A 174 31.99 33.67 1.99
CA ASP A 174 32.97 34.76 2.02
C ASP A 174 32.61 35.89 3.00
N LYS A 175 31.33 36.04 3.35
CA LYS A 175 30.88 37.06 4.32
C LYS A 175 31.11 36.71 5.78
N THR A 176 31.54 35.48 6.12
CA THR A 176 31.84 35.10 7.51
C THR A 176 33.26 35.51 7.95
N ILE A 177 34.09 36.08 7.07
CA ILE A 177 35.46 36.55 7.41
C ILE A 177 35.54 38.08 7.58
N MET A 178 34.44 38.82 7.45
CA MET A 178 34.42 40.26 7.76
C MET A 178 33.41 40.59 8.87
N VAL A 179 33.66 40.04 10.05
CA VAL A 179 33.29 40.69 11.31
C VAL A 179 34.59 40.93 12.07
N SER A 180 35.10 42.16 11.87
CA SER A 180 36.08 42.86 12.70
C SER A 180 35.72 42.85 14.18
#